data_AF-A0A2H9N9U3-F1
#
_entry.id   AF-A0A2H9N9U3-F1
#
_cell.length_a   1.000
_cell.length_b   1.000
_cell.length_c   1.000
_cell.angle_alpha   90.00
_cell.angle_beta   90.00
_cell.angle_gamma   90.00
#
_symmetry.space_group_name_H-M   'P 1'
#
loop_
_entity.id
_entity.type
_entity.pdbx_description
1 polymer ?
#
loop_
_entity_poly.entity_id
_entity_poly.type
_entity_poly.pdbx_seq_one_letter_code
_entity_poly.pdbx_strand_id
1 'polypeptide(L)'
;MSDEVRFYKGKFMVKVLTKSRGYWIVEALEPFEDFVSGEKVHVKAGERRIVVPNLLFKKASLPPPVKEHVYELKMEKKLKRFISEKEKKESNKTVS
;
A
#
# COMPACT_ATOMS: atom_id res chain seq x y z
N MET A 1 -11.69 14.15 -4.97
CA MET A 1 -11.76 13.43 -3.67
C MET A 1 -11.37 11.99 -3.93
N SER A 2 -10.46 11.41 -3.15
CA SER A 2 -10.02 10.03 -3.36
C SER A 2 -11.06 9.07 -2.77
N ASP A 3 -11.69 8.26 -3.61
CA ASP A 3 -12.60 7.19 -3.20
C ASP A 3 -11.81 6.03 -2.54
N GLU A 4 -11.20 6.27 -1.38
CA GLU A 4 -10.45 5.23 -0.67
C GLU A 4 -11.42 4.25 -0.02
N VAL A 5 -11.43 3.02 -0.53
CA VAL A 5 -12.17 1.89 0.05
C VAL A 5 -11.29 1.16 1.05
N ARG A 6 -11.84 0.88 2.22
CA ARG A 6 -11.22 0.09 3.29
C ARG A 6 -12.17 -0.98 3.81
N PHE A 7 -11.63 -1.86 4.63
CA PHE A 7 -12.36 -2.95 5.28
C PHE A 7 -12.51 -2.65 6.77
N TYR A 8 -13.74 -2.37 7.19
CA TYR A 8 -14.12 -2.25 8.58
C TYR A 8 -14.09 -3.63 9.26
N LYS A 9 -13.37 -3.73 10.39
CA LYS A 9 -13.07 -4.99 11.11
C LYS A 9 -12.47 -6.08 10.20
N GLY A 10 -11.85 -5.68 9.08
CA GLY A 10 -11.24 -6.58 8.11
C GLY A 10 -12.23 -7.35 7.22
N LYS A 11 -13.55 -7.15 7.40
CA LYS A 11 -14.58 -7.91 6.69
C LYS A 11 -15.46 -7.03 5.81
N PHE A 12 -15.93 -5.90 6.33
CA PHE A 12 -17.00 -5.13 5.69
C PHE A 12 -16.45 -3.97 4.87
N MET A 13 -16.88 -3.84 3.63
CA MET A 13 -16.42 -2.78 2.74
C MET A 13 -17.02 -1.43 3.11
N VAL A 14 -16.15 -0.44 3.30
CA VAL A 14 -16.54 0.93 3.61
C VAL A 14 -15.75 1.93 2.78
N LYS A 15 -16.41 3.02 2.38
CA LYS A 15 -15.80 4.15 1.69
C LYS A 15 -15.41 5.23 2.69
N VAL A 16 -14.16 5.69 2.67
CA VAL A 16 -13.70 6.75 3.57
C VAL A 16 -14.11 8.11 3.00
N LEU A 17 -14.96 8.83 3.73
CA LEU A 17 -15.39 10.19 3.37
C LEU A 17 -14.49 11.27 3.98
N THR A 18 -14.09 11.09 5.25
CA THR A 18 -13.30 12.10 5.97
C THR A 18 -12.28 11.43 6.87
N LYS A 19 -11.07 12.00 6.91
CA LYS A 19 -9.96 11.53 7.74
C LYS A 19 -9.59 12.60 8.75
N SER A 20 -9.54 12.24 10.02
CA SER A 20 -8.95 13.06 11.08
C SER A 20 -7.93 12.22 11.87
N ARG A 21 -7.19 12.85 12.80
CA ARG A 21 -6.22 12.14 13.65
C ARG A 21 -6.88 11.12 14.60
N GLY A 22 -8.12 11.36 15.03
CA GLY A 22 -8.82 10.51 15.99
C GLY A 22 -9.89 9.61 15.34
N TYR A 23 -10.72 10.20 14.48
CA TYR A 23 -11.91 9.53 13.95
C TYR A 23 -12.06 9.71 12.45
N TRP A 24 -12.51 8.68 11.76
CA TRP A 24 -12.79 8.71 10.33
C TRP A 24 -14.29 8.56 10.10
N ILE A 25 -14.82 9.32 9.15
CA ILE A 25 -16.19 9.17 8.68
C ILE A 25 -16.15 8.22 7.50
N VAL A 26 -16.88 7.13 7.61
CA VAL A 26 -16.99 6.10 6.58
C VAL A 26 -18.44 5.87 6.18
N GLU A 27 -18.64 5.47 4.95
CA GLU A 27 -19.94 5.08 4.39
C GLU A 27 -19.92 3.58 4.10
N ALA A 28 -20.91 2.85 4.61
CA ALA A 28 -21.04 1.42 4.37
C ALA A 28 -21.38 1.14 2.90
N LEU A 29 -20.62 0.28 2.23
CA LEU A 29 -20.91 -0.10 0.83
C LEU A 29 -21.84 -1.32 0.74
N GLU A 30 -21.95 -2.07 1.82
CA GLU A 30 -22.81 -3.25 1.95
C GLU A 30 -23.51 -3.23 3.32
N PRO A 31 -24.69 -3.85 3.45
CA PRO A 31 -25.33 -4.00 4.74
C PRO A 31 -24.57 -5.04 5.59
N PHE A 32 -24.40 -4.75 6.88
CA PHE A 32 -23.76 -5.68 7.81
C PHE A 32 -24.28 -5.56 9.24
N GLU A 33 -24.01 -6.58 10.04
CA GLU A 33 -24.27 -6.57 11.47
C GLU A 33 -22.99 -6.22 12.23
N ASP A 34 -23.11 -5.31 13.18
CA ASP A 34 -22.03 -4.87 14.03
C ASP A 34 -22.39 -5.01 15.51
N PHE A 35 -21.37 -5.08 16.35
CA PHE A 35 -21.53 -5.01 17.80
C PHE A 35 -20.82 -3.76 18.30
N VAL A 36 -21.59 -2.82 18.83
CA VAL A 36 -21.11 -1.56 19.39
C VAL A 36 -21.57 -1.52 20.84
N SER A 37 -20.63 -1.39 21.78
CA SER A 37 -20.93 -1.34 23.22
C SER A 37 -21.78 -2.51 23.76
N GLY A 38 -21.68 -3.69 23.14
CA GLY A 38 -22.45 -4.88 23.52
C GLY A 38 -23.81 -5.02 22.84
N GLU A 39 -24.25 -4.01 22.09
CA GLU A 39 -25.51 -4.04 21.35
C GLU A 39 -25.28 -4.44 19.88
N LYS A 40 -26.18 -5.27 19.37
CA LYS A 40 -26.18 -5.69 17.97
C LYS A 40 -26.87 -4.62 17.14
N VAL A 41 -26.13 -4.00 16.21
CA VAL A 41 -26.64 -2.95 15.34
C VAL A 41 -26.59 -3.39 13.89
N HIS A 42 -27.69 -3.20 13.18
CA HIS A 42 -27.77 -3.46 11.75
C HIS A 42 -27.44 -2.20 10.96
N VAL A 43 -26.39 -2.25 10.15
CA VAL A 43 -25.91 -1.13 9.33
C VAL A 43 -26.40 -1.33 7.90
N LYS A 44 -27.04 -0.30 7.33
CA LYS A 44 -27.49 -0.33 5.94
C LYS A 44 -26.40 0.16 4.98
N ALA A 45 -26.45 -0.29 3.73
CA ALA A 45 -25.63 0.32 2.68
C ALA A 45 -25.96 1.81 2.53
N GLY A 46 -24.94 2.65 2.36
CA GLY A 46 -25.03 4.12 2.34
C GLY A 46 -25.08 4.78 3.72
N GLU A 47 -25.17 4.02 4.80
CA GLU A 47 -25.15 4.58 6.16
C GLU A 47 -23.75 5.10 6.52
N ARG A 48 -23.70 6.30 7.11
CA ARG A 48 -22.44 6.95 7.52
C ARG A 48 -22.17 6.69 8.99
N ARG A 49 -20.91 6.38 9.30
CA ARG A 49 -20.46 6.10 10.67
C ARG A 49 -19.12 6.74 10.98
N ILE A 50 -18.96 7.07 12.26
CA ILE A 50 -17.71 7.54 12.82
C ILE A 50 -16.99 6.33 13.41
N VAL A 51 -15.79 6.06 12.93
CA VAL A 51 -15.00 4.88 13.34
C VAL A 51 -13.57 5.27 13.66
N VAL A 52 -12.94 4.49 14.54
CA VAL A 52 -11.52 4.65 14.86
C VAL A 52 -10.68 4.06 13.72
N PRO A 53 -9.59 4.74 13.27
CA PRO A 53 -8.77 4.29 12.14
C PRO A 53 -8.19 2.87 12.28
N ASN A 54 -7.94 2.42 13.51
CA ASN A 54 -7.39 1.10 13.81
C ASN A 54 -8.31 -0.06 13.42
N LEU A 55 -9.59 0.21 13.23
CA LEU A 55 -10.57 -0.79 12.76
C LEU A 55 -10.66 -0.85 11.23
N LEU A 56 -9.94 0.01 10.51
CA LEU A 56 -10.01 0.16 9.06
C LEU A 56 -8.75 -0.38 8.38
N PHE A 57 -8.89 -1.56 7.78
CA PHE A 57 -7.80 -2.25 7.11
C PHE A 57 -7.81 -1.98 5.61
N LYS A 58 -6.63 -1.94 5.00
CA LYS A 58 -6.52 -2.00 3.54
C LYS A 58 -6.73 -3.44 3.08
N LYS A 59 -7.17 -3.63 1.84
CA LYS A 59 -7.23 -4.98 1.24
C LYS A 59 -5.85 -5.63 1.38
N ALA A 60 -5.78 -6.81 1.97
CA ALA A 60 -4.57 -7.61 1.93
C ALA A 60 -4.29 -7.95 0.45
N SER A 61 -3.32 -7.26 -0.14
CA SER A 61 -2.74 -7.66 -1.42
C SER A 61 -1.61 -8.62 -1.12
N LEU A 62 -1.47 -9.67 -1.93
CA LEU A 62 -0.24 -10.45 -1.94
C LEU A 62 0.94 -9.48 -2.16
N PRO A 63 2.08 -9.70 -1.48
CA PRO A 63 3.28 -8.94 -1.79
C PRO A 63 3.55 -9.07 -3.29
N PRO A 64 4.06 -8.01 -3.94
CA PRO A 64 4.40 -8.09 -5.35
C PRO A 64 5.37 -9.26 -5.58
N PRO A 65 5.25 -9.98 -6.71
CA PRO A 65 6.12 -11.09 -7.01
C PRO A 65 7.58 -10.64 -6.91
N VAL A 66 8.40 -11.48 -6.28
CA VAL A 66 9.84 -11.22 -6.17
C VAL A 66 10.38 -11.11 -7.59
N LYS A 67 11.06 -10.01 -7.93
CA LYS A 67 11.65 -9.84 -9.26
C LYS A 67 12.67 -10.95 -9.48
N GLU A 68 12.38 -11.88 -10.40
CA GLU A 68 13.21 -13.06 -10.66
C GLU A 68 14.62 -12.72 -11.19
N HIS A 69 14.88 -11.45 -11.56
CA HIS A 69 16.14 -11.06 -12.21
C HIS A 69 17.00 -10.03 -11.47
N VAL A 70 16.86 -9.91 -10.14
CA VAL A 70 17.65 -8.95 -9.35
C VAL A 70 19.14 -9.28 -9.42
N TYR A 71 19.49 -10.56 -9.51
CA TYR A 71 20.87 -11.02 -9.59
C TYR A 71 21.50 -10.63 -10.94
N GLU A 72 20.84 -10.95 -12.06
CA GLU A 72 21.31 -10.62 -13.41
C GLU A 72 21.48 -9.11 -13.58
N LEU A 73 20.50 -8.30 -13.14
CA LEU A 73 20.59 -6.84 -13.19
C LEU A 73 21.75 -6.28 -12.35
N LYS A 74 22.06 -6.89 -11.20
CA LYS A 74 23.22 -6.50 -10.38
C LYS A 74 24.53 -6.84 -11.10
N MET A 75 24.59 -8.01 -11.74
CA MET A 75 25.77 -8.45 -12.49
C MET A 75 26.02 -7.57 -13.71
N GLU A 76 24.99 -7.22 -14.48
CA GLU A 76 25.11 -6.28 -15.61
C GLU A 76 25.62 -4.91 -15.17
N LYS A 77 25.09 -4.36 -14.08
CA LYS A 77 25.56 -3.08 -13.52
C LYS A 77 27.02 -3.16 -13.08
N LYS A 78 27.42 -4.26 -12.44
CA LYS A 78 28.80 -4.48 -12.00
C LYS A 78 29.75 -4.59 -13.19
N LEU A 79 29.35 -5.29 -14.24
CA LEU A 79 30.13 -5.43 -15.47
C LEU A 79 30.34 -4.07 -16.16
N LYS A 80 29.27 -3.28 -16.32
CA LYS A 80 29.35 -1.92 -16.90
C LYS A 80 30.30 -1.02 -16.12
N ARG A 81 30.29 -1.09 -14.78
CA ARG A 81 31.23 -0.33 -13.93
C ARG A 81 32.67 -0.74 -14.20
N PHE A 82 32.98 -2.04 -14.23
CA PHE A 82 34.34 -2.51 -14.50
C PHE A 82 34.86 -2.06 -15.87
N ILE A 83 34.02 -2.11 -16.91
CA ILE A 83 34.38 -1.62 -18.25
C ILE A 83 34.71 -0.12 -18.18
N SER A 84 33.82 0.68 -17.59
CA SER A 84 34.03 2.13 -17.48
C SER A 84 35.28 2.52 -16.68
N GLU A 85 35.63 1.74 -15.64
CA GLU A 85 36.84 1.97 -14.85
C GLU A 85 38.11 1.61 -15.64
N LYS A 86 38.07 0.56 -16.47
CA LYS A 86 39.17 0.21 -17.37
C LYS A 86 39.38 1.26 -18.44
N GLU A 87 38.32 1.70 -19.11
CA GLU A 87 38.38 2.74 -20.15
C GLU A 87 38.94 4.07 -19.59
N LYS A 88 38.57 4.45 -18.37
CA LYS A 88 39.15 5.61 -17.68
C LYS A 88 40.63 5.44 -17.34
N LYS A 89 41.06 4.23 -16.97
CA LYS A 89 42.47 3.92 -16.68
C LYS A 89 43.32 3.88 -17.94
N GLU A 90 42.78 3.38 -19.05
CA GLU A 90 43.46 3.34 -20.34
C GLU A 90 43.58 4.74 -20.95
N SER A 91 42.51 5.53 -20.96
CA SER A 91 42.55 6.93 -21.43
C SER A 91 43.54 7.80 -20.64
N ASN A 92 43.69 7.61 -19.32
CA ASN A 92 44.69 8.34 -18.53
C ASN A 92 46.14 7.88 -18.77
N LYS A 93 46.38 6.67 -19.29
CA LYS A 93 47.73 6.16 -19.62
C LYS A 93 48.23 6.62 -20.99
N THR A 94 47.33 6.96 -21.91
CA THR A 94 47.69 7.38 -23.27
C THR A 94 47.97 8.90 -23.36
N VAL A 95 47.69 9.65 -22.31
CA VAL A 95 47.85 11.14 -22.24
C VAL A 95 49.06 11.55 -21.37
N SER A 96 49.77 10.59 -20.78
CA SER A 96 51.00 10.76 -19.99
C SER A 96 52.21 10.21 -20.71
#